data_AF-A0AAV0NSP4-F1
#
_entry.id   AF-A0AAV0NSP4-F1
#
_cell.length_a   1.000
_cell.length_b   1.000
_cell.length_c   1.000
_cell.angle_alpha   90.00
_cell.angle_beta   90.00
_cell.angle_gamma   90.00
#
_symmetry.space_group_name_H-M   'P 1'
#
loop_
_entity.id
_entity.type
_entity.pdbx_description
1 polymer ?
#
loop_
_entity_poly.entity_id
_entity_poly.type
_entity_poly.pdbx_seq_one_letter_code
_entity_poly.pdbx_strand_id
1 'polypeptide(L)' 'LTRVIVTRAEKDLKHIKEEYYKRNSVSLSQAVAKETSGDYKSFLLALLGDEK' A
#
# COMPACT_ATOMS: atom_id res chain seq x y z
N LEU A 1 1.40 6.98 7.09
CA LEU A 1 1.32 5.94 6.03
C LEU A 1 2.41 4.88 6.19
N THR A 2 3.69 5.27 6.10
CA THR A 2 4.87 4.39 6.08
C THR A 2 4.92 3.39 7.22
N ARG A 3 4.80 3.88 8.47
CA ARG A 3 4.83 3.03 9.67
C ARG A 3 3.77 1.93 9.64
N VAL A 4 2.57 2.24 9.16
CA VAL A 4 1.47 1.27 9.07
C VAL A 4 1.72 0.26 7.96
N ILE A 5 2.21 0.71 6.80
CA ILE A 5 2.55 -0.18 5.67
C ILE A 5 3.68 -1.14 6.07
N VAL A 6 4.77 -0.62 6.63
CA VAL A 6 5.95 -1.42 7.02
C VAL A 6 5.62 -2.43 8.13
N THR A 7 4.94 -2.00 9.20
CA THR A 7 4.62 -2.91 10.33
C THR A 7 3.56 -3.97 10.01
N ARG A 8 2.77 -3.77 8.96
CA ARG A 8 1.71 -4.68 8.55
C ARG A 8 2.05 -5.49 7.30
N ALA A 9 3.09 -5.10 6.55
CA ALA A 9 3.60 -5.80 5.38
C ALA A 9 3.94 -7.26 5.69
N GLU A 10 4.54 -7.50 6.86
CA GLU A 10 4.98 -8.83 7.28
C GLU A 10 3.87 -9.71 7.91
N LYS A 11 2.72 -9.13 8.28
CA LYS A 11 1.65 -9.85 9.00
C LYS A 11 0.42 -10.12 8.13
N ASP A 12 -0.30 -9.06 7.75
CA ASP A 12 -1.67 -9.17 7.23
C ASP A 12 -1.96 -8.19 6.10
N LEU A 13 -0.96 -7.91 5.26
CA LEU A 13 -1.07 -6.88 4.23
C LEU A 13 -2.21 -7.14 3.24
N LYS A 14 -2.47 -8.41 2.92
CA LYS A 14 -3.57 -8.81 2.04
C LYS A 14 -4.93 -8.43 2.62
N HIS A 15 -5.16 -8.71 3.91
CA HIS A 15 -6.39 -8.38 4.59
C HIS A 15 -6.60 -6.86 4.66
N ILE A 16 -5.52 -6.09 4.90
CA ILE A 16 -5.59 -4.63 4.92
C ILE A 16 -5.91 -4.07 3.53
N LYS A 17 -5.33 -4.62 2.46
CA LYS A 17 -5.65 -4.21 1.08
C LYS A 17 -7.14 -4.41 0.80
N GLU A 18 -7.69 -5.57 1.18
CA GLU A 18 -9.11 -5.90 1.00
C GLU A 18 -10.03 -4.99 1.83
N GLU A 19 -9.74 -4.80 3.12
CA GLU A 19 -10.54 -3.93 3.99
C GLU A 19 -10.46 -2.46 3.58
N TYR A 20 -9.29 -1.99 3.13
CA TYR A 20 -9.13 -0.66 2.57
C TYR A 20 -9.97 -0.49 1.30
N TYR A 21 -9.93 -1.46 0.40
CA TYR A 21 -10.72 -1.42 -0.83
C TYR A 21 -12.23 -1.42 -0.54
N LYS A 22 -12.71 -2.26 0.39
CA LYS A 22 -14.12 -2.29 0.80
C LYS A 22 -14.60 -0.95 1.37
N ARG A 23 -13.75 -0.22 2.09
CA ARG A 23 -14.11 1.05 2.74
C ARG A 23 -13.99 2.26 1.82
N ASN A 24 -13.00 2.26 0.94
CA ASN A 24 -12.60 3.44 0.18
C ASN A 24 -12.87 3.30 -1.33
N SER A 25 -13.27 2.11 -1.80
CA SER A 25 -13.49 1.78 -3.22
C SER A 25 -12.29 2.08 -4.12
N VAL A 26 -11.10 2.21 -3.54
CA VAL A 26 -9.82 2.51 -4.19
C VAL A 26 -8.79 1.55 -3.62
N SER A 27 -7.89 1.04 -4.45
CA SER A 27 -6.85 0.14 -3.95
C SER A 27 -5.83 0.89 -3.11
N LEU A 28 -5.28 0.23 -2.09
CA LEU A 28 -4.25 0.82 -1.23
C LEU A 28 -3.03 1.29 -2.07
N SER A 29 -2.65 0.49 -3.08
CA SER A 29 -1.57 0.81 -4.01
C SER A 29 -1.86 2.06 -4.84
N GLN A 30 -3.09 2.24 -5.33
CA GLN A 30 -3.50 3.46 -6.05
C GLN A 30 -3.49 4.70 -5.14
N ALA A 31 -3.96 4.55 -3.90
CA ALA A 31 -3.93 5.64 -2.93
C ALA A 31 -2.48 6.09 -2.63
N VAL A 32 -1.58 5.12 -2.39
CA VAL A 32 -0.15 5.39 -2.21
C VAL A 32 0.46 6.02 -3.45
N ALA A 33 0.15 5.51 -4.64
CA ALA A 33 0.67 6.01 -5.91
C ALA A 33 0.20 7.43 -6.27
N LYS A 34 -0.91 7.89 -5.68
CA LYS A 34 -1.46 9.25 -5.83
C LYS A 34 -0.86 10.22 -4.81
N GLU A 35 -0.63 9.76 -3.58
CA GLU A 35 -0.14 10.57 -2.46
C GLU A 35 1.39 10.69 -2.41
N THR A 36 2.11 9.83 -3.14
CA THR A 36 3.58 9.77 -3.13
C THR A 36 4.15 9.80 -4.55
N SER A 37 5.40 10.26 -4.66
CA SER A 37 6.11 10.44 -5.93
C SER A 37 7.58 10.01 -5.81
N GLY A 38 8.25 9.80 -6.95
CA GLY A 38 9.67 9.45 -7.01
C GLY A 38 9.99 8.08 -6.40
N ASP A 39 11.24 7.90 -5.96
CA ASP A 39 11.73 6.63 -5.40
C ASP A 39 10.95 6.17 -4.17
N TYR A 40 10.40 7.14 -3.42
CA TYR A 40 9.59 6.85 -2.25
C TYR A 40 8.27 6.15 -2.60
N LYS A 41 7.64 6.52 -3.73
CA LYS A 41 6.48 5.80 -4.26
C LYS A 41 6.87 4.39 -4.66
N SER A 42 7.96 4.25 -5.42
CA SER A 42 8.44 2.95 -5.90
C SER A 42 8.72 2.01 -4.73
N PHE A 43 9.41 2.49 -3.71
CA PHE A 43 9.69 1.71 -2.49
C PHE A 43 8.43 1.25 -1.76
N LEU A 44 7.43 2.12 -1.62
CA LEU A 44 6.17 1.74 -0.96
C LEU A 44 5.34 0.76 -1.79
N LEU A 45 5.33 0.88 -3.12
CA LEU A 45 4.66 -0.07 -4.01
C LEU A 45 5.35 -1.45 -4.00
N ALA A 46 6.67 -1.47 -3.92
CA ALA A 46 7.47 -2.69 -3.75
C ALA A 46 7.12 -3.41 -2.45
N LEU A 47 7.04 -2.67 -1.33
CA LEU A 47 6.60 -3.21 -0.03
C LEU A 47 5.15 -3.70 -0.05
N LEU A 48 4.31 -3.12 -0.91
CA LEU A 48 2.95 -3.60 -1.13
C LEU A 48 2.88 -4.84 -2.01
N GLY A 49 3.98 -5.29 -2.64
CA GLY A 49 3.99 -6.40 -3.59
C GLY A 49 3.24 -6.06 -4.89
N ASP A 50 3.20 -4.77 -5.27
CA ASP A 50 2.60 -4.27 -6.50
C ASP A 50 3.65 -4.06 -7.61
N GLU A 51 4.88 -4.53 -7.42
CA GLU A 51 5.94 -4.49 -8.42
C GLU A 51 5.75 -5.64 -9.42
N LYS A 52 5.44 -5.30 -10.67
CA LYS A 52 5.55 -6.17 -11.84
C LYS A 52 6.61 -5.60 -12.77
#